data_AF-A0A287CX63-F1
#
_entry.id   AF-A0A287CX63-F1
#
_cell.length_a   1.000
_cell.length_b   1.000
_cell.length_c   1.000
_cell.angle_alpha   90.00
_cell.angle_beta   90.00
_cell.angle_gamma   90.00
#
_symmetry.space_group_name_H-M   'P 1'
#
loop_
_entity.id
_entity.type
_entity.pdbx_description
1 polymer ?
#
loop_
_entity_poly.entity_id
_entity_poly.type
_entity_poly.pdbx_seq_one_letter_code
_entity_poly.pdbx_strand_id
1 'polypeptide(L)'
;MASAILGNVKEEVTCPICLDLPTKPLSLDCGHSFCQACITSNYESMMSQKGESSCPVCQISYQFENLRPNRQLANIVERLRGVKLNPEEEQKVYHCARHGEKLLLFCNEDKTVICWLCERSQEHRGHSTFLLEEVVQEYQ
;
A
#
# COMPACT_ATOMS: atom_id res chain seq x y z
N MET A 1 -12.19 -1.66 -0.80
CA MET A 1 -12.46 -0.22 -1.05
C MET A 1 -11.46 0.68 -0.31
N ALA A 2 -11.37 0.64 1.03
CA ALA A 2 -10.45 1.50 1.79
C ALA A 2 -8.95 1.30 1.45
N SER A 3 -8.53 0.05 1.22
CA SER A 3 -7.14 -0.28 0.83
C SER A 3 -6.73 0.35 -0.52
N ALA A 4 -7.62 0.33 -1.52
CA ALA A 4 -7.35 0.94 -2.83
C ALA A 4 -7.20 2.47 -2.74
N ILE A 5 -8.03 3.13 -1.92
CA ILE A 5 -7.92 4.58 -1.68
C ILE A 5 -6.56 4.92 -1.03
N LEU A 6 -6.13 4.12 -0.05
CA LEU A 6 -4.84 4.32 0.61
C LEU A 6 -3.65 4.07 -0.34
N GLY A 7 -3.77 3.11 -1.26
CA GLY A 7 -2.81 2.89 -2.33
C GLY A 7 -2.63 4.13 -3.21
N ASN A 8 -3.74 4.67 -3.72
CA ASN A 8 -3.72 5.90 -4.54
C ASN A 8 -3.11 7.07 -3.77
N VAL A 9 -3.49 7.27 -2.50
CA VAL A 9 -2.92 8.34 -1.67
C VAL A 9 -1.42 8.16 -1.45
N LYS A 10 -0.94 6.91 -1.29
CA LYS A 10 0.50 6.62 -1.15
C LYS A 10 1.27 7.05 -2.40
N GLU A 11 0.74 6.74 -3.59
CA GLU A 11 1.37 7.11 -4.87
C GLU A 11 1.50 8.63 -5.01
N GLU A 12 0.44 9.38 -4.68
CA GLU A 12 0.40 10.85 -4.76
C GLU A 12 1.38 11.56 -3.81
N VAL A 13 1.84 10.88 -2.75
CA VAL A 13 2.75 11.48 -1.74
C VAL A 13 4.16 10.91 -1.79
N THR A 14 4.50 10.15 -2.85
CA THR A 14 5.84 9.59 -3.03
C THR A 14 6.87 10.65 -3.43
N CYS A 15 8.12 10.44 -3.02
CA CYS A 15 9.22 11.24 -3.52
C CYS A 15 9.52 10.86 -4.97
N PRO A 16 9.46 11.78 -5.94
CA PRO A 16 9.67 11.45 -7.36
C PRO A 16 11.14 11.14 -7.72
N ILE A 17 12.08 11.31 -6.79
CA ILE A 17 13.50 10.97 -7.01
C ILE A 17 13.77 9.51 -6.61
N CYS A 18 13.39 9.11 -5.39
CA CYS A 18 13.65 7.76 -4.87
C CYS A 18 12.47 6.80 -4.98
N LEU A 19 11.30 7.28 -5.41
CA LEU A 19 10.05 6.53 -5.57
C LEU A 19 9.55 5.85 -4.28
N ASP A 20 9.90 6.41 -3.13
CA ASP A 20 9.45 5.96 -1.82
C ASP A 20 8.80 7.12 -1.05
N LEU A 21 8.08 6.81 0.02
CA LEU A 21 7.54 7.79 0.94
C LEU A 21 8.67 8.69 1.48
N PRO A 22 8.52 10.02 1.42
CA PRO A 22 9.61 10.92 1.69
C PRO A 22 10.00 10.97 3.17
N THR A 23 11.30 10.88 3.44
CA THR A 23 11.88 11.07 4.78
C THR A 23 12.32 12.53 4.94
N LYS A 24 11.84 13.20 6.00
CA LYS A 24 12.06 14.64 6.22
C LYS A 24 11.72 15.47 4.96
N PRO A 25 10.45 15.45 4.51
CA PRO A 25 10.07 16.09 3.26
C PRO A 25 10.36 17.60 3.26
N LEU A 26 11.00 18.06 2.18
CA LEU A 26 11.18 19.47 1.84
C LEU A 26 10.32 19.81 0.61
N SER A 27 9.71 20.97 0.61
CA SER A 27 8.93 21.50 -0.51
C SER A 27 9.64 22.69 -1.15
N LEU A 28 9.55 22.75 -2.48
CA LEU A 28 9.93 23.91 -3.29
C LEU A 28 8.73 24.85 -3.42
N ASP A 29 8.97 26.09 -3.84
CA ASP A 29 7.91 27.09 -4.08
C ASP A 29 6.93 26.68 -5.20
N CYS A 30 7.35 25.78 -6.09
CA CYS A 30 6.47 25.17 -7.10
C CYS A 30 5.51 24.11 -6.53
N GLY A 31 5.56 23.82 -5.22
CA GLY A 31 4.70 22.87 -4.53
C GLY A 31 5.20 21.42 -4.51
N HIS A 32 6.15 21.05 -5.38
CA HIS A 32 6.72 19.69 -5.38
C HIS A 32 7.54 19.42 -4.12
N SER A 33 7.45 18.19 -3.62
CA SER A 33 8.09 17.78 -2.37
C SER A 33 8.98 16.56 -2.55
N PHE A 34 10.09 16.52 -1.82
CA PHE A 34 11.14 15.52 -1.96
C PHE A 34 11.70 15.14 -0.59
N CYS A 35 12.37 13.98 -0.49
CA CYS A 35 13.24 13.71 0.66
C CYS A 35 14.31 14.79 0.77
N GLN A 36 14.64 15.21 1.99
CA GLN A 36 15.77 16.13 2.22
C GLN A 36 17.05 15.61 1.56
N ALA A 37 17.40 14.33 1.76
CA ALA A 37 18.60 13.75 1.16
C ALA A 37 18.56 13.77 -0.38
N CYS A 38 17.43 13.41 -0.98
CA CYS A 38 17.30 13.36 -2.44
C CYS A 38 17.45 14.73 -3.09
N ILE A 39 16.80 15.77 -2.56
CA ILE A 39 16.89 17.11 -3.16
C ILE A 39 18.26 17.75 -2.91
N THR A 40 18.91 17.47 -1.77
CA THR A 40 20.29 17.89 -1.52
C THR A 40 21.27 17.26 -2.51
N SER A 41 21.22 15.93 -2.69
CA SER A 41 22.11 15.26 -3.65
C SER A 41 21.85 15.67 -5.09
N ASN A 42 20.58 15.94 -5.45
CA ASN A 42 20.24 16.49 -6.76
C ASN A 42 20.82 17.90 -6.95
N TYR A 43 20.73 18.76 -5.94
CA TYR A 43 21.31 20.10 -5.99
C TYR A 43 22.84 20.04 -6.17
N GLU A 44 23.53 19.21 -5.36
CA GLU A 44 24.98 19.05 -5.41
C GLU A 44 25.48 18.53 -6.77
N SER A 45 24.75 17.61 -7.41
CA SER A 45 25.15 17.06 -8.72
C SER A 45 24.97 18.04 -9.87
N MET A 46 24.05 19.01 -9.74
CA MET A 46 23.74 20.00 -10.78
C MET A 46 24.47 21.34 -10.59
N MET A 47 25.41 21.44 -9.63
CA MET A 47 26.25 22.61 -9.35
C MET A 47 27.10 23.05 -10.55
N SER A 48 26.45 23.76 -11.46
CA SER A 48 27.02 24.44 -12.61
C SER A 48 27.01 25.95 -12.34
N GLN A 49 28.00 26.40 -11.54
CA GLN A 49 28.55 27.76 -11.54
C GLN A 49 27.62 28.96 -11.21
N LYS A 50 26.28 28.81 -11.08
CA LYS A 50 25.34 29.95 -10.95
C LYS A 50 24.37 29.92 -9.77
N GLY A 51 24.43 28.91 -8.89
CA GLY A 51 23.62 28.89 -7.66
C GLY A 51 22.10 28.74 -7.87
N GLU A 52 21.64 28.52 -9.10
CA GLU A 52 20.25 28.24 -9.43
C GLU A 52 20.12 26.78 -9.87
N SER A 53 19.10 26.09 -9.36
CA SER A 53 18.74 24.72 -9.75
C SER A 53 17.30 24.65 -10.19
N SER A 54 16.94 23.60 -10.92
CA SER A 54 15.58 23.40 -11.44
C SER A 54 14.89 22.25 -10.74
N CYS A 55 13.59 22.40 -10.47
CA CYS A 55 12.77 21.34 -9.91
C CYS A 55 12.84 20.09 -10.82
N PRO A 56 13.16 18.90 -10.30
CA PRO A 56 13.24 17.67 -11.09
C PRO A 56 11.94 17.27 -11.81
N VAL A 57 10.78 17.78 -11.36
CA VAL A 57 9.46 17.43 -11.91
C VAL A 57 9.01 18.45 -12.95
N CYS A 58 8.95 19.73 -12.60
CA CYS A 58 8.37 20.77 -13.47
C CYS A 58 9.40 21.74 -14.07
N GLN A 59 10.68 21.57 -13.77
CA GLN A 59 11.79 22.39 -14.29
C GLN A 59 11.76 23.89 -13.89
N ILE A 60 10.83 24.31 -13.02
CA ILE A 60 10.81 25.66 -12.45
C ILE A 60 12.06 25.85 -11.59
N SER A 61 12.75 26.98 -11.77
CA SER A 61 13.95 27.33 -11.01
C SER A 61 13.64 27.56 -9.54
N TYR A 62 14.57 27.19 -8.67
CA TYR A 62 14.50 27.41 -7.23
C TYR A 62 15.89 27.70 -6.66
N GLN A 63 15.89 28.39 -5.52
CA GLN A 63 17.07 28.58 -4.68
C GLN A 63 17.06 27.54 -3.56
N PHE A 64 18.21 26.95 -3.27
CA PHE A 64 18.32 25.88 -2.28
C PHE A 64 17.94 26.36 -0.86
N GLU A 65 18.22 27.62 -0.56
CA GLU A 65 17.92 28.29 0.70
C GLU A 65 16.41 28.45 0.94
N ASN A 66 15.61 28.44 -0.13
CA ASN A 66 14.16 28.58 -0.06
C ASN A 66 13.44 27.25 0.21
N LEU A 67 14.15 26.13 0.32
CA LEU A 67 13.53 24.84 0.65
C LEU A 67 12.86 24.89 2.03
N ARG A 68 11.57 24.54 2.07
CA ARG A 68 10.75 24.60 3.30
C ARG A 68 10.43 23.19 3.81
N PRO A 69 10.61 22.90 5.11
CA PRO A 69 10.13 21.64 5.68
C PRO A 69 8.60 21.52 5.58
N ASN A 70 8.11 20.38 5.08
CA ASN A 70 6.68 20.11 4.96
C ASN A 70 6.21 19.19 6.10
N ARG A 71 5.86 19.81 7.23
CA ARG A 71 5.40 19.07 8.43
C ARG A 71 4.10 18.30 8.19
N GLN A 72 3.20 18.82 7.35
CA GLN A 72 1.93 18.15 7.05
C GLN A 72 2.17 16.86 6.27
N LEU A 73 2.99 16.94 5.21
CA LEU A 73 3.39 15.76 4.45
C LEU A 73 4.15 14.76 5.32
N ALA A 74 5.05 15.21 6.20
CA ALA A 74 5.73 14.34 7.16
C ALA A 74 4.72 13.58 8.03
N ASN A 75 3.72 14.27 8.60
CA ASN A 75 2.69 13.65 9.42
C ASN A 75 1.82 12.66 8.64
N ILE A 76 1.52 12.93 7.37
CA ILE A 76 0.77 12.02 6.50
C ILE A 76 1.60 10.76 6.23
N VAL A 77 2.86 10.92 5.85
CA VAL A 77 3.79 9.81 5.60
C VAL A 77 3.94 8.92 6.82
N GLU A 78 4.12 9.49 8.02
CA GLU A 78 4.21 8.71 9.26
C GLU A 78 2.95 7.89 9.52
N ARG A 79 1.76 8.46 9.27
CA ARG A 79 0.50 7.70 9.37
C ARG A 79 0.43 6.60 8.33
N LEU A 80 0.82 6.87 7.08
CA LEU A 80 0.82 5.86 6.02
C LEU A 80 1.81 4.71 6.30
N ARG A 81 2.96 5.00 6.91
CA ARG A 81 3.90 3.96 7.38
C ARG A 81 3.34 3.14 8.54
N GLY A 82 2.60 3.79 9.45
CA GLY A 82 1.96 3.14 10.59
C GLY A 82 0.72 2.33 10.24
N VAL A 83 0.05 2.67 9.14
CA VAL A 83 -0.97 1.81 8.53
C VAL A 83 -0.24 0.60 7.97
N LYS A 84 -0.38 -0.55 8.64
CA LYS A 84 -0.14 -1.83 7.99
C LYS A 84 -1.17 -1.94 6.88
N LEU A 85 -0.81 -1.47 5.68
CA LEU A 85 -1.37 -1.99 4.45
C LEU A 85 -0.87 -3.42 4.37
N ASN A 86 -1.41 -4.30 5.21
CA ASN A 86 -1.29 -5.71 4.98
C ASN A 86 -2.01 -5.91 3.65
N PRO A 87 -1.30 -6.30 2.57
CA PRO A 87 -2.00 -6.90 1.45
C PRO A 87 -2.85 -8.06 1.98
N GLU A 88 -2.42 -8.69 3.07
CA GLU A 88 -3.06 -9.77 3.85
C GLU A 88 -4.29 -9.38 4.70
N GLU A 89 -4.82 -8.15 4.61
CA GLU A 89 -6.26 -7.97 4.86
C GLU A 89 -7.10 -8.51 3.69
N GLU A 90 -6.46 -8.97 2.61
CA GLU A 90 -6.93 -10.10 1.81
C GLU A 90 -7.01 -11.31 2.71
N GLN A 91 -8.21 -11.53 3.29
CA GLN A 91 -8.69 -12.77 3.93
C GLN A 91 -7.62 -13.51 4.74
N LYS A 92 -7.74 -13.58 6.07
CA LYS A 92 -7.06 -14.66 6.82
C LYS A 92 -7.53 -16.01 6.27
N VAL A 93 -6.85 -16.52 5.25
CA VAL A 93 -7.18 -17.78 4.61
C VAL A 93 -6.62 -18.86 5.52
N TYR A 94 -7.51 -19.45 6.29
CA TYR A 94 -7.17 -20.60 7.11
C TYR A 94 -6.84 -21.79 6.20
N HIS A 95 -5.83 -22.57 6.57
CA HIS A 95 -5.45 -23.77 5.84
C HIS A 95 -6.02 -24.99 6.56
N CYS A 96 -6.51 -25.96 5.79
CA CYS A 96 -7.05 -27.21 6.32
C CYS A 96 -5.92 -27.97 7.02
N ALA A 97 -6.08 -28.27 8.31
CA ALA A 97 -5.05 -29.00 9.06
C ALA A 97 -4.73 -30.39 8.48
N ARG A 98 -5.68 -31.01 7.78
CA ARG A 98 -5.52 -32.34 7.18
C ARG A 98 -4.80 -32.31 5.83
N HIS A 99 -5.06 -31.27 5.02
CA HIS A 99 -4.63 -31.25 3.62
C HIS A 99 -3.67 -30.11 3.28
N GLY A 100 -3.51 -29.12 4.15
CA GLY A 100 -2.72 -27.92 3.89
C GLY A 100 -3.35 -26.96 2.87
N GLU A 101 -4.52 -27.29 2.31
CA GLU A 101 -5.22 -26.48 1.31
C GLU A 101 -6.05 -25.36 1.94
N LYS A 102 -6.29 -24.29 1.17
CA LYS A 102 -7.13 -23.15 1.59
C LYS A 102 -8.56 -23.58 1.94
N LEU A 103 -9.07 -23.10 3.07
CA LEU A 103 -10.45 -23.30 3.53
C LEU A 103 -11.35 -22.22 2.91
N LEU A 104 -12.00 -22.56 1.80
CA LEU A 104 -12.82 -21.63 1.00
C LEU A 104 -14.27 -22.09 0.81
N LEU A 105 -14.59 -23.33 1.20
CA LEU A 105 -15.90 -23.93 0.99
C LEU A 105 -16.63 -24.10 2.33
N PHE A 106 -17.90 -23.74 2.41
CA PHE A 106 -18.76 -24.04 3.56
C PHE A 106 -19.64 -25.25 3.24
N CYS A 107 -19.56 -26.29 4.06
CA CYS A 107 -20.46 -27.44 4.00
C CYS A 107 -21.72 -27.14 4.80
N ASN A 108 -22.88 -27.18 4.16
CA ASN A 108 -24.14 -26.82 4.80
C ASN A 108 -24.65 -27.87 5.79
N GLU A 109 -24.38 -29.15 5.52
CA GLU A 109 -24.78 -30.27 6.36
C GLU A 109 -23.92 -30.31 7.64
N ASP A 110 -22.61 -30.14 7.50
CA ASP A 110 -21.67 -30.22 8.63
C ASP A 110 -21.44 -28.88 9.33
N LYS A 111 -21.95 -27.78 8.77
CA LYS A 111 -21.79 -26.40 9.28
C LYS A 111 -20.32 -26.03 9.54
N THR A 112 -19.43 -26.48 8.67
CA THR A 112 -17.98 -26.28 8.78
C THR A 112 -17.39 -25.73 7.49
N VAL A 113 -16.28 -25.00 7.63
CA VAL A 113 -15.47 -24.57 6.48
C VAL A 113 -14.46 -25.66 6.16
N ILE A 114 -14.44 -26.09 4.91
CA ILE A 114 -13.64 -27.19 4.37
C ILE A 114 -12.81 -26.72 3.17
N CYS A 115 -11.83 -27.52 2.76
CA CYS A 115 -11.07 -27.29 1.52
C CYS A 115 -11.63 -28.17 0.38
N TRP A 116 -11.20 -27.88 -0.85
CA TRP A 116 -11.63 -28.62 -2.05
C TRP A 116 -11.30 -30.12 -2.01
N LEU A 117 -10.28 -30.53 -1.25
CA LEU A 117 -9.97 -31.95 -1.02
C LEU A 117 -10.92 -32.61 -0.02
N CYS A 118 -11.39 -31.88 1.00
CA CYS A 118 -12.42 -32.39 1.91
C CYS A 118 -13.75 -32.61 1.19
N GLU A 119 -14.16 -31.69 0.32
CA GLU A 119 -15.39 -31.84 -0.48
C GLU A 119 -15.40 -33.13 -1.31
N ARG A 120 -14.25 -33.53 -1.85
CA ARG A 120 -14.09 -34.75 -2.66
C ARG A 120 -13.89 -36.02 -1.84
N SER A 121 -13.72 -35.89 -0.52
CA SER A 121 -13.54 -37.03 0.38
C SER A 121 -14.86 -37.76 0.62
N GLN A 122 -14.79 -39.00 1.10
CA GLN A 122 -16.00 -39.76 1.45
C GLN A 122 -16.80 -39.10 2.58
N GLU A 123 -16.14 -38.28 3.42
CA GLU A 123 -16.74 -37.60 4.57
C GLU A 123 -17.79 -36.56 4.18
N HIS A 124 -17.58 -35.85 3.07
CA HIS A 124 -18.48 -34.79 2.58
C HIS A 124 -19.13 -35.13 1.23
N ARG A 125 -19.12 -36.43 0.86
CA ARG A 125 -19.56 -36.86 -0.46
C ARG A 125 -21.06 -36.62 -0.64
N GLY A 126 -21.38 -35.69 -1.55
CA GLY A 126 -22.77 -35.35 -1.88
C GLY A 126 -23.41 -34.33 -0.93
N HIS A 127 -22.64 -33.72 -0.02
CA HIS A 127 -23.07 -32.57 0.76
C HIS A 127 -23.13 -31.31 -0.11
N SER A 128 -24.01 -30.38 0.25
CA SER A 128 -24.13 -29.08 -0.41
C SER A 128 -23.06 -28.12 0.11
N THR A 129 -22.17 -27.71 -0.80
CA THR A 129 -21.07 -26.80 -0.51
C THR A 129 -21.24 -25.45 -1.22
N PHE A 130 -20.79 -24.38 -0.57
CA PHE A 130 -20.87 -23.01 -1.10
C PHE A 130 -19.53 -22.30 -0.90
N LEU A 131 -19.19 -21.35 -1.77
CA LEU A 131 -18.02 -20.51 -1.54
C LEU A 131 -18.30 -19.58 -0.35
N LEU A 132 -17.33 -19.43 0.55
CA LEU A 132 -17.50 -18.57 1.73
C LEU A 132 -17.84 -17.12 1.33
N GLU A 133 -17.36 -16.66 0.19
CA GLU A 133 -17.63 -15.33 -0.37
C GLU A 133 -19.11 -15.11 -0.72
N GLU A 134 -19.85 -16.18 -1.06
CA GLU A 134 -21.27 -16.14 -1.43
C GLU A 134 -22.18 -16.19 -0.19
N VAL A 135 -21.72 -16.81 0.90
CA VAL A 135 -22.49 -16.92 2.16
C VAL A 135 -22.46 -15.63 2.99
N VAL A 136 -21.44 -14.79 2.81
CA VAL A 136 -21.30 -13.49 3.51
C VAL A 136 -22.38 -12.48 3.06
N GLN A 137 -23.15 -12.76 2.00
CA GLN A 137 -24.21 -11.86 1.52
C GLN A 137 -25.58 -11.99 2.23
N GLU A 138 -25.78 -12.95 3.14
CA GLU A 138 -27.09 -13.17 3.80
C GLU A 138 -27.22 -12.61 5.23
N TYR A 139 -26.28 -11.78 5.70
CA TYR A 139 -26.40 -11.08 7.00
C TYR A 139 -26.09 -9.57 6.88
N GLN A 140 -26.84 -8.88 6.01
CA GLN A 140 -27.02 -7.42 6.10
C GLN A 140 -28.45 -7.09 6.54
#